data_AF-A0A960YDQ4-F1
#
_entry.id   AF-A0A960YDQ4-F1
#
_cell.length_a   1.000
_cell.length_b   1.000
_cell.length_c   1.000
_cell.angle_alpha   90.00
_cell.angle_beta   90.00
_cell.angle_gamma   90.00
#
_symmetry.space_group_name_H-M   'P 1'
#
loop_
_entity.id
_entity.type
_entity.pdbx_description
1 polymer ?
#
loop_
_entity_poly.entity_id
_entity_poly.type
_entity_poly.pdbx_seq_one_letter_code
_entity_poly.pdbx_strand_id
1 'polypeptide(L)'
;STVSHSIELSIHTDFEEIIVQAKKLFSLGIVINEIITNSLKYAFTETKKGTLSISAQKKEKQVFITVIDDGKGFSITDSHKGFGMKLIGMLMKQLNGSFYIESNQGTRVYLEFQG
;
A
#
# COMPACT_ATOMS: atom_id res chain seq x y z
N SER A 1 -12.69 18.10 -21.14
CA SER A 1 -13.37 18.47 -19.89
C SER A 1 -12.96 17.46 -18.82
N THR A 2 -12.02 17.82 -17.95
CA THR A 2 -11.66 16.94 -16.83
C THR A 2 -12.73 17.11 -15.77
N VAL A 3 -13.65 16.15 -15.67
CA VAL A 3 -14.62 16.11 -14.57
C VAL A 3 -13.82 15.81 -13.31
N SER A 4 -13.73 16.78 -12.40
CA SER A 4 -13.17 16.57 -11.08
C SER A 4 -14.06 15.56 -10.32
N HIS A 5 -13.57 14.34 -10.14
CA HIS A 5 -14.21 13.32 -9.32
C HIS A 5 -13.82 13.55 -7.86
N SER A 6 -14.73 14.13 -7.09
CA SER A 6 -14.57 14.28 -5.64
C SER A 6 -15.07 13.03 -4.92
N ILE A 7 -14.25 12.49 -4.03
CA ILE A 7 -14.57 11.33 -3.18
C ILE A 7 -14.53 11.72 -1.71
N GLU A 8 -15.47 11.20 -0.93
CA GLU A 8 -15.41 11.15 0.52
C GLU A 8 -14.59 9.93 0.94
N LEU A 9 -13.36 10.15 1.42
CA LEU A 9 -12.46 9.07 1.80
C LEU A 9 -12.36 8.97 3.33
N SER A 10 -12.69 7.79 3.88
CA SER A 10 -12.42 7.45 5.26
C SER A 10 -11.05 6.79 5.37
N ILE A 11 -10.20 7.29 6.28
CA ILE A 11 -8.87 6.73 6.52
C ILE A 11 -8.85 6.14 7.92
N HIS A 12 -8.54 4.85 8.00
CA HIS A 12 -8.35 4.13 9.26
C HIS A 12 -6.88 3.78 9.43
N THR A 13 -6.37 4.03 10.64
CA THR A 13 -4.97 3.78 10.97
C THR A 13 -4.85 2.99 12.26
N ASP A 14 -3.97 1.99 12.26
CA ASP A 14 -3.61 1.21 13.45
C ASP A 14 -2.10 1.00 13.51
N PHE A 15 -1.41 1.78 14.33
CA PHE A 15 0.05 1.84 14.34
C PHE A 15 0.61 1.54 15.73
N GLU A 16 1.42 0.49 15.82
CA GLU A 16 2.32 0.28 16.93
C GLU A 16 3.55 1.20 16.82
N GLU A 17 4.22 1.44 17.95
CA GLU A 17 5.51 2.15 17.94
C GLU A 17 6.61 1.21 17.43
N ILE A 18 7.18 1.56 16.26
CA ILE A 18 8.18 0.73 15.58
C ILE A 18 9.45 1.55 15.35
N ILE A 19 10.54 1.13 15.98
CA ILE A 19 11.87 1.70 15.72
C ILE A 19 12.46 1.03 14.48
N VAL A 20 12.75 1.83 13.46
CA VAL A 20 13.42 1.42 12.22
C VAL A 20 14.59 2.33 11.91
N GLN A 21 15.61 1.79 11.22
CA GLN A 21 16.73 2.60 10.76
C GLN A 21 16.28 3.63 9.71
N ALA A 22 16.82 4.85 9.74
CA ALA A 22 16.41 5.95 8.86
C ALA A 22 16.45 5.59 7.36
N LYS A 23 17.45 4.81 6.92
CA LYS A 23 17.54 4.32 5.53
C LYS A 23 16.34 3.43 5.14
N LYS A 24 15.87 2.59 6.07
CA LYS A 24 14.69 1.75 5.87
C LYS A 24 13.43 2.61 5.80
N LEU A 25 13.32 3.63 6.67
CA LEU A 25 12.19 4.56 6.69
C LEU A 25 11.99 5.29 5.35
N PHE A 26 13.08 5.71 4.70
CA PHE A 26 12.99 6.36 3.38
C PHE A 26 12.40 5.42 2.32
N SER A 27 12.92 4.19 2.25
CA SER A 27 12.44 3.18 1.30
C SER A 27 10.97 2.84 1.58
N LEU A 28 10.61 2.70 2.86
CA LEU A 28 9.26 2.41 3.31
C LEU A 28 8.28 3.52 2.96
N GLY A 29 8.66 4.79 3.16
CA GLY A 29 7.83 5.94 2.82
C GLY A 29 7.49 5.99 1.33
N ILE A 30 8.44 5.66 0.46
CA ILE A 30 8.20 5.57 -0.98
C ILE A 30 7.25 4.42 -1.31
N VAL A 31 7.48 3.24 -0.73
CA VAL A 31 6.61 2.05 -0.94
C VAL A 31 5.17 2.37 -0.52
N ILE A 32 4.97 2.88 0.69
CA ILE A 32 3.64 3.23 1.21
C ILE A 32 2.99 4.30 0.33
N ASN A 33 3.73 5.35 -0.02
CA ASN A 33 3.19 6.42 -0.87
C ASN A 33 2.73 5.90 -2.25
N GLU A 34 3.51 5.02 -2.87
CA GLU A 34 3.15 4.41 -4.15
C GLU A 34 1.87 3.57 -4.03
N ILE A 35 1.73 2.77 -2.97
CA ILE A 35 0.53 1.96 -2.74
C ILE A 35 -0.70 2.87 -2.54
N ILE A 36 -0.61 3.86 -1.65
CA ILE A 36 -1.70 4.82 -1.39
C ILE A 36 -2.07 5.57 -2.66
N THR A 37 -1.08 6.04 -3.42
CA THR A 37 -1.30 6.75 -4.68
C THR A 37 -2.04 5.89 -5.69
N ASN A 38 -1.70 4.60 -5.77
CA ASN A 38 -2.40 3.66 -6.66
C ASN A 38 -3.85 3.43 -6.21
N SER A 39 -4.10 3.27 -4.92
CA SER A 39 -5.48 3.18 -4.40
C SER A 39 -6.30 4.43 -4.76
N LEU A 40 -5.76 5.63 -4.52
CA LEU A 40 -6.48 6.88 -4.81
C LEU A 40 -6.74 7.09 -6.32
N LYS A 41 -5.80 6.72 -7.18
CA LYS A 41 -5.93 6.89 -8.63
C LYS A 41 -6.88 5.88 -9.27
N TYR A 42 -6.87 4.64 -8.80
CA TYR A 42 -7.47 3.52 -9.53
C TYR A 42 -8.63 2.84 -8.80
N ALA A 43 -8.58 2.77 -7.46
CA ALA A 43 -9.53 1.96 -6.70
C ALA A 43 -10.94 2.58 -6.66
N PHE A 44 -11.03 3.91 -6.65
CA PHE A 44 -12.27 4.62 -6.35
C PHE A 44 -12.86 5.44 -7.50
N THR A 45 -12.51 5.12 -8.75
CA THR A 45 -12.93 5.90 -9.93
C THR A 45 -14.44 5.85 -10.21
N GLU A 46 -15.14 4.88 -9.65
CA GLU A 46 -16.57 4.60 -9.92
C GLU A 46 -17.45 4.73 -8.67
N THR A 47 -16.88 5.26 -7.58
CA THR A 47 -17.57 5.39 -6.29
C THR A 47 -17.37 6.78 -5.70
N LYS A 48 -18.34 7.25 -4.92
CA LYS A 48 -18.30 8.54 -4.19
C LYS A 48 -17.76 8.40 -2.77
N LYS A 49 -17.63 7.18 -2.26
CA LYS A 49 -17.13 6.86 -0.92
C LYS A 49 -16.10 5.76 -0.98
N GLY A 50 -15.06 5.86 -0.18
CA GLY A 50 -14.05 4.82 -0.10
C GLY A 50 -13.41 4.77 1.27
N THR A 51 -12.80 3.64 1.55
CA THR A 51 -12.09 3.37 2.80
C THR A 51 -10.67 2.98 2.47
N LEU A 52 -9.71 3.63 3.13
CA LEU A 52 -8.31 3.22 3.13
C LEU A 52 -7.92 2.87 4.55
N SER A 53 -7.46 1.64 4.76
CA SER A 53 -6.96 1.16 6.06
C SER A 53 -5.47 0.92 5.99
N ILE A 54 -4.73 1.46 6.97
CA ILE A 54 -3.27 1.33 7.06
C ILE A 54 -2.95 0.80 8.44
N SER A 55 -2.23 -0.31 8.53
CA SER A 55 -1.75 -0.83 9.81
C SER A 55 -0.26 -1.09 9.79
N ALA A 56 0.39 -0.93 10.96
CA ALA A 56 1.78 -1.30 11.17
C ALA A 56 1.92 -1.96 12.54
N GLN A 57 2.44 -3.18 12.56
CA GLN A 57 2.60 -4.00 13.76
C GLN A 57 4.00 -4.61 13.78
N LYS A 58 4.52 -4.86 14.98
CA LYS A 58 5.83 -5.48 15.19
C LYS A 58 5.70 -6.73 16.05
N LYS A 59 6.12 -7.87 15.50
CA LYS A 59 6.29 -9.11 16.24
C LYS A 59 7.77 -9.45 16.33
N GLU A 60 8.32 -9.35 17.54
CA GLU A 60 9.75 -9.53 17.80
C GLU A 60 10.63 -8.61 16.94
N LYS A 61 11.30 -9.16 15.92
CA LYS A 61 12.16 -8.43 14.97
C LYS A 61 11.48 -8.17 13.62
N GLN A 62 10.29 -8.70 13.40
CA GLN A 62 9.57 -8.59 12.14
C GLN A 62 8.55 -7.46 12.22
N VAL A 63 8.54 -6.62 11.20
CA VAL A 63 7.56 -5.55 10.99
C VAL A 63 6.60 -6.00 9.90
N PHE A 64 5.31 -5.81 10.16
CA PHE A 64 4.23 -6.08 9.22
C PHE A 64 3.49 -4.78 8.96
N ILE A 65 3.30 -4.43 7.69
CA ILE A 65 2.51 -3.28 7.28
C ILE A 65 1.46 -3.73 6.29
N THR A 66 0.23 -3.29 6.51
CA THR A 66 -0.87 -3.58 5.59
C THR A 66 -1.46 -2.27 5.09
N VAL A 67 -1.72 -2.18 3.79
CA VAL A 67 -2.49 -1.10 3.17
C VAL A 67 -3.65 -1.74 2.41
N ILE A 68 -4.88 -1.37 2.78
CA ILE A 68 -6.11 -1.94 2.24
C ILE A 68 -7.00 -0.83 1.71
N ASP A 69 -7.46 -0.95 0.47
CA ASP A 69 -8.59 -0.20 -0.05
C ASP A 69 -9.80 -1.11 -0.28
N ASP A 70 -11.01 -0.53 -0.20
CA ASP A 70 -12.29 -1.19 -0.50
C ASP A 70 -12.80 -0.88 -1.92
N GLY A 71 -11.91 -0.48 -2.82
CA GLY A 71 -12.28 -0.10 -4.18
C GLY A 71 -12.53 -1.28 -5.11
N LYS A 72 -12.44 -1.05 -6.41
CA LYS A 72 -12.79 -2.07 -7.42
C LYS A 72 -11.77 -3.21 -7.58
N GLY A 73 -10.58 -3.09 -6.98
CA GLY A 73 -9.46 -4.00 -7.24
C GLY A 73 -8.94 -3.90 -8.68
N PHE A 74 -8.09 -4.84 -9.09
CA PHE A 74 -7.50 -4.92 -10.42
C PHE A 74 -7.06 -6.36 -10.76
N SER A 75 -6.84 -6.62 -12.05
CA SER A 75 -6.27 -7.89 -12.51
C SER A 75 -4.78 -7.98 -12.19
N ILE A 76 -4.40 -8.90 -11.30
CA ILE A 76 -3.00 -9.11 -10.88
C ILE A 76 -2.10 -9.52 -12.06
N THR A 77 -2.64 -10.14 -13.11
CA THR A 77 -1.86 -10.53 -14.29
C THR A 77 -1.32 -9.33 -15.06
N ASP A 78 -1.99 -8.18 -14.99
CA ASP A 78 -1.59 -6.95 -15.69
C ASP A 78 -0.69 -6.06 -14.83
N SER A 79 -0.70 -6.22 -13.50
CA SER A 79 0.01 -5.37 -12.55
C SER A 79 1.53 -5.59 -12.51
N HIS A 80 2.01 -6.78 -12.90
CA HIS A 80 3.43 -7.13 -12.95
C HIS A 80 4.24 -6.27 -13.94
N LYS A 81 3.58 -5.46 -14.77
CA LYS A 81 4.22 -4.62 -15.80
C LYS A 81 4.39 -3.15 -15.39
N GLY A 82 3.65 -2.68 -14.38
CA GLY A 82 3.66 -1.28 -13.95
C GLY A 82 4.98 -0.87 -13.29
N PHE A 83 5.43 0.36 -13.55
CA PHE A 83 6.63 0.92 -12.92
C PHE A 83 6.54 0.95 -11.38
N GLY A 84 5.37 1.32 -10.83
CA GLY A 84 5.13 1.35 -9.39
C GLY A 84 5.34 -0.01 -8.72
N MET A 85 4.85 -1.10 -9.32
CA MET A 85 5.03 -2.44 -8.78
C MET A 85 6.50 -2.89 -8.79
N LYS A 86 7.24 -2.53 -9.85
CA LYS A 86 8.69 -2.79 -9.94
C LYS A 86 9.46 -1.99 -8.89
N LEU A 87 9.07 -0.74 -8.64
CA LEU A 87 9.64 0.10 -7.59
C LEU A 87 9.42 -0.49 -6.21
N ILE A 88 8.18 -0.91 -5.90
CA ILE A 88 7.84 -1.59 -4.64
C ILE A 88 8.72 -2.83 -4.46
N GLY A 89 8.80 -3.72 -5.46
CA GLY A 89 9.62 -4.93 -5.38
C GLY A 89 11.11 -4.65 -5.19
N MET A 90 11.65 -3.64 -5.86
CA MET A 90 13.05 -3.22 -5.71
C MET A 90 13.34 -2.71 -4.29
N LEU A 91 12.48 -1.84 -3.75
CA LEU A 91 12.65 -1.26 -2.42
C LEU A 91 12.44 -2.29 -1.31
N MET A 92 11.45 -3.18 -1.45
CA MET A 92 11.26 -4.28 -0.50
C MET A 92 12.47 -5.21 -0.47
N LYS A 93 13.08 -5.48 -1.63
CA LYS A 93 14.35 -6.23 -1.69
C LYS A 93 15.49 -5.51 -0.96
N GLN A 94 15.59 -4.18 -1.06
CA GLN A 94 16.59 -3.39 -0.31
C GLN A 94 16.35 -3.40 1.21
N LEU A 95 15.11 -3.61 1.64
CA LEU A 95 14.75 -3.80 3.05
C LEU A 95 14.98 -5.22 3.55
N ASN A 96 15.47 -6.13 2.70
CA ASN A 96 15.48 -7.57 2.95
C ASN A 96 14.09 -8.09 3.36
N GLY A 97 13.05 -7.57 2.70
CA GLY A 97 11.66 -7.89 2.96
C GLY A 97 10.94 -8.49 1.75
N SER A 98 9.68 -8.83 1.98
CA SER A 98 8.75 -9.38 1.00
C SER A 98 7.47 -8.55 0.97
N PHE A 99 6.74 -8.67 -0.12
CA PHE A 99 5.37 -8.15 -0.18
C PHE A 99 4.46 -9.16 -0.87
N TYR A 100 3.18 -9.07 -0.54
CA TYR A 100 2.11 -9.85 -1.13
C TYR A 100 0.93 -8.95 -1.44
N ILE A 101 0.20 -9.27 -2.51
CA ILE A 101 -0.94 -8.47 -2.95
C ILE A 101 -2.13 -9.39 -3.23
N GLU A 102 -3.27 -9.02 -2.68
CA GLU A 102 -4.57 -9.56 -3.03
C GLU A 102 -5.40 -8.47 -3.70
N SER A 103 -6.13 -8.83 -4.74
CA SER A 103 -7.05 -7.90 -5.39
C SER A 103 -8.37 -8.61 -5.66
N ASN A 104 -9.24 -8.57 -4.65
CA ASN A 104 -10.59 -9.12 -4.69
C ASN A 104 -11.48 -8.26 -3.78
N GLN A 105 -12.44 -7.55 -4.39
CA GLN A 105 -13.29 -6.55 -3.71
C GLN A 105 -12.44 -5.55 -2.92
N GLY A 106 -11.58 -4.83 -3.64
CA GLY A 106 -10.54 -3.97 -3.09
C GLY A 106 -9.15 -4.53 -3.33
N THR A 107 -8.14 -3.77 -2.90
CA THR A 107 -6.74 -4.19 -2.92
C THR A 107 -6.20 -4.27 -1.51
N ARG A 108 -5.50 -5.37 -1.19
CA ARG A 108 -4.75 -5.54 0.06
C ARG A 108 -3.29 -5.75 -0.28
N VAL A 109 -2.43 -4.90 0.26
CA VAL A 109 -0.98 -5.00 0.12
C VAL A 109 -0.39 -5.27 1.48
N TYR A 110 0.32 -6.39 1.60
CA TYR A 110 1.01 -6.82 2.80
C TYR A 110 2.51 -6.65 2.58
N LEU A 111 3.19 -5.99 3.50
CA LEU A 111 4.63 -5.79 3.51
C LEU A 111 5.19 -6.42 4.77
N GLU A 112 6.30 -7.12 4.63
CA GLU A 112 7.03 -7.67 5.76
C GLU A 112 8.54 -7.44 5.60
N PHE A 113 9.20 -7.00 6.67
CA PHE A 113 10.65 -6.85 6.71
C PHE A 113 11.15 -6.88 8.16
N GLN A 114 12.45 -7.09 8.35
CA GLN A 114 13.04 -7.01 9.69
C GLN A 114 13.23 -5.55 10.12
N GLY A 115 12.85 -5.19 11.35
CA GLY A 115 13.00 -3.86 11.96
C GLY A 115 14.44 -3.34 11.91
#